data_AF-A0A7C4J4M2-F1
#
_entry.id   AF-A0A7C4J4M2-F1
#
_cell.length_a   1.000
_cell.length_b   1.000
_cell.length_c   1.000
_cell.angle_alpha   90.00
_cell.angle_beta   90.00
_cell.angle_gamma   90.00
#
_symmetry.space_group_name_H-M   'P 1'
#
loop_
_entity.id
_entity.type
_entity.pdbx_description
1 polymer ?
#
loop_
_entity_poly.entity_id
_entity_poly.type
_entity_poly.pdbx_seq_one_letter_code
_entity_poly.pdbx_strand_id
1 'polypeptide(L)'
;MSGKIKYINATQFEKEVINAGNVIVDFYSSECPPCEALAAKFEPLSEIFGDDITFIKIFRQENRKLAESLRVTSSPTVLFYQNGREIGTRLSGSIKRSELLDGIKLMLPKERFDQLLSTIQPVTTYTDILIIGAGPAGLTAGIYAAQARLKTIIVDT
;
A
#
# COMPACT_ATOMS: atom_id res chain seq x y z
N MET A 1 12.55 -7.61 3.49
CA MET A 1 13.04 -6.37 2.86
C MET A 1 12.81 -6.52 1.36
N SER A 2 11.73 -5.92 0.86
CA SER A 2 11.43 -5.91 -0.58
C SER A 2 12.51 -5.11 -1.31
N GLY A 3 13.11 -5.69 -2.35
CA GLY A 3 14.19 -5.07 -3.12
C GLY A 3 13.72 -3.96 -4.06
N LYS A 4 12.40 -3.75 -4.21
CA LYS A 4 11.82 -2.83 -5.21
C LYS A 4 11.36 -1.47 -4.65
N ILE A 5 11.50 -1.23 -3.34
CA ILE A 5 11.17 0.07 -2.73
C ILE A 5 12.44 0.90 -2.58
N LYS A 6 12.41 2.13 -3.13
CA LYS A 6 13.48 3.11 -2.93
C LYS A 6 13.17 4.03 -1.75
N TYR A 7 14.15 4.24 -0.89
CA TYR A 7 14.10 5.27 0.15
C TYR A 7 14.88 6.47 -0.34
N ILE A 8 14.21 7.63 -0.42
CA ILE A 8 14.84 8.86 -0.90
C ILE A 8 14.62 10.01 0.07
N ASN A 9 15.42 11.06 -0.07
CA ASN A 9 15.24 12.33 0.61
C ASN A 9 14.84 13.44 -0.38
N ALA A 10 14.69 14.65 0.13
CA ALA A 10 14.24 15.81 -0.65
C ALA A 10 15.18 16.21 -1.79
N THR A 11 16.49 15.95 -1.70
CA THR A 11 17.43 16.33 -2.78
C THR A 11 17.30 15.42 -4.00
N GLN A 12 16.77 14.21 -3.81
CA GLN A 12 16.56 13.23 -4.87
C GLN A 12 15.16 13.32 -5.50
N PHE A 13 14.23 14.06 -4.88
CA PHE A 13 12.83 14.10 -5.28
C PHE A 13 12.64 14.53 -6.74
N GLU A 14 13.35 15.57 -7.18
CA GLU A 14 13.24 16.05 -8.56
C GLU A 14 13.67 14.98 -9.58
N LYS A 15 14.77 14.28 -9.30
CA LYS A 15 15.28 13.23 -10.19
C LYS A 15 14.41 11.97 -10.17
N GLU A 16 14.03 11.50 -8.99
CA GLU A 16 13.41 10.18 -8.81
C GLU A 16 11.88 10.22 -8.89
N VAL A 17 11.25 11.41 -8.80
CA VAL A 17 9.79 11.58 -8.87
C VAL A 17 9.38 12.45 -10.05
N ILE A 18 9.95 13.66 -10.18
CA ILE A 18 9.51 14.63 -11.20
C ILE A 18 10.01 14.25 -12.59
N ASN A 19 11.28 13.87 -12.71
CA ASN A 19 11.90 13.48 -13.98
C ASN A 19 11.81 11.96 -14.24
N ALA A 20 11.00 11.26 -13.47
CA ALA A 20 10.74 9.84 -13.61
C ALA A 20 9.42 9.59 -14.37
N GLY A 21 9.15 8.32 -14.69
CA GLY A 21 7.91 7.90 -15.34
C GLY A 21 6.74 7.81 -14.35
N ASN A 22 6.28 6.59 -14.11
CA ASN A 22 5.25 6.31 -13.12
C ASN A 22 5.86 6.09 -11.74
N VAL A 23 5.45 6.88 -10.75
CA VAL A 23 6.00 6.84 -9.39
C VAL A 23 4.89 6.93 -8.35
N ILE A 24 5.00 6.11 -7.31
CA ILE A 24 4.14 6.18 -6.11
C ILE A 24 5.02 6.54 -4.92
N VAL A 25 4.63 7.59 -4.20
CA VAL A 25 5.40 8.13 -3.08
C VAL A 25 4.60 7.98 -1.79
N ASP A 26 5.14 7.25 -0.82
CA ASP A 26 4.63 7.13 0.55
C ASP A 26 5.45 8.03 1.50
N PHE A 27 4.78 9.05 2.04
CA PHE A 27 5.30 9.88 3.13
C PHE A 27 5.00 9.22 4.48
N TYR A 28 5.96 8.45 4.97
CA TYR A 28 5.83 7.69 6.21
C TYR A 28 6.49 8.38 7.40
N SER A 29 6.16 7.88 8.60
CA SER A 29 6.77 8.24 9.88
C SER A 29 7.19 6.98 10.64
N SER A 30 8.16 7.09 11.55
CA SER A 30 8.53 6.04 12.50
C SER A 30 7.43 5.84 13.54
N GLU A 31 7.21 4.59 13.96
CA GLU A 31 6.29 4.23 15.06
C GLU A 31 4.86 4.76 14.87
N CYS A 32 4.28 4.47 13.71
CA CYS A 32 2.91 4.85 13.39
C CYS A 32 2.15 3.59 12.96
N PRO A 33 1.22 3.05 13.78
CA PRO A 33 0.49 1.83 13.43
C PRO A 33 -0.24 1.91 12.07
N PRO A 34 -0.85 3.05 11.68
CA PRO A 34 -1.35 3.24 10.32
C PRO A 34 -0.28 3.13 9.22
N CYS A 35 0.96 3.59 9.46
CA CYS A 35 2.07 3.42 8.51
C CYS A 35 2.50 1.96 8.40
N GLU A 36 2.52 1.20 9.49
CA GLU A 36 2.82 -0.24 9.47
C GLU A 36 1.74 -1.00 8.68
N ALA A 37 0.47 -0.66 8.90
CA ALA A 37 -0.64 -1.23 8.14
C ALA A 37 -0.58 -0.89 6.64
N LEU A 38 -0.09 0.31 6.28
CA LEU A 38 0.18 0.66 4.89
C LEU A 38 1.37 -0.14 4.33
N ALA A 39 2.47 -0.25 5.08
CA ALA A 39 3.67 -0.97 4.64
C ALA A 39 3.36 -2.42 4.24
N ALA A 40 2.53 -3.12 5.03
CA ALA A 40 2.06 -4.48 4.73
C ALA A 40 1.28 -4.61 3.42
N LYS A 41 0.70 -3.51 2.90
CA LYS A 41 0.01 -3.44 1.61
C LYS A 41 0.93 -2.94 0.50
N PHE A 42 1.79 -1.98 0.81
CA PHE A 42 2.69 -1.31 -0.12
C PHE A 42 3.80 -2.25 -0.61
N GLU A 43 4.38 -3.05 0.27
CA GLU A 43 5.44 -4.00 -0.08
C GLU A 43 5.00 -5.05 -1.12
N PRO A 44 3.90 -5.81 -0.92
CA PRO A 44 3.44 -6.76 -1.94
C PRO A 44 3.10 -6.11 -3.28
N LEU A 45 2.53 -4.89 -3.27
CA LEU A 45 2.24 -4.16 -4.50
C LEU A 45 3.52 -3.73 -5.21
N SER A 46 4.57 -3.36 -4.48
CA SER A 46 5.87 -3.03 -5.08
C SER A 46 6.53 -4.24 -5.76
N GLU A 47 6.33 -5.46 -5.25
CA GLU A 47 6.84 -6.66 -5.91
C GLU A 47 6.12 -6.93 -7.25
N ILE A 48 4.79 -6.74 -7.27
CA ILE A 48 3.95 -6.99 -8.44
C ILE A 48 4.12 -5.91 -9.52
N PHE A 49 4.10 -4.64 -9.12
CA PHE A 49 4.06 -3.51 -10.05
C PHE A 49 5.41 -2.79 -10.19
N GLY A 50 6.45 -3.19 -9.44
CA GLY A 50 7.72 -2.48 -9.35
C GLY A 50 8.53 -2.41 -10.65
N ASP A 51 8.21 -3.23 -11.64
CA ASP A 51 8.86 -3.19 -12.97
C ASP A 51 8.23 -2.10 -13.87
N ASP A 52 6.99 -1.70 -13.59
CA ASP A 52 6.23 -0.71 -14.37
C ASP A 52 6.08 0.62 -13.61
N ILE A 53 6.15 0.60 -12.28
CA ILE A 53 5.95 1.74 -11.39
C ILE A 53 7.04 1.76 -10.33
N THR A 54 7.68 2.91 -10.13
CA THR A 54 8.67 3.07 -9.07
C THR A 54 7.96 3.33 -7.73
N PHE A 55 8.24 2.51 -6.72
CA PHE A 55 7.73 2.69 -5.37
C PHE A 55 8.77 3.40 -4.51
N ILE A 56 8.37 4.52 -3.91
CA ILE A 56 9.26 5.40 -3.15
C ILE A 56 8.70 5.62 -1.75
N LYS A 57 9.58 5.59 -0.75
CA LYS A 57 9.28 6.00 0.62
C LYS A 57 10.13 7.20 0.99
N ILE A 58 9.49 8.21 1.58
CA ILE A 58 10.14 9.42 2.08
C ILE A 58 9.79 9.57 3.56
N PHE A 59 10.82 9.63 4.40
CA PHE A 59 10.62 9.86 5.82
C PHE A 59 10.22 11.32 6.06
N ARG A 60 8.96 11.54 6.45
CA ARG A 60 8.35 12.88 6.50
C ARG A 60 9.08 13.81 7.47
N GLN A 61 9.52 13.30 8.63
CA GLN A 61 10.14 14.11 9.68
C GLN A 61 11.48 14.74 9.27
N GLU A 62 12.27 14.05 8.44
CA GLU A 62 13.53 14.59 7.91
C GLU A 62 13.31 15.47 6.68
N ASN A 63 12.16 15.33 6.02
CA ASN A 63 11.86 15.99 4.75
C ASN A 63 10.70 17.00 4.87
N ARG A 64 10.61 17.70 6.02
CA ARG A 64 9.49 18.60 6.36
C ARG A 64 9.20 19.67 5.31
N LYS A 65 10.22 20.36 4.80
CA LYS A 65 10.05 21.41 3.78
C LYS A 65 9.42 20.88 2.50
N LEU A 66 9.82 19.68 2.07
CA LEU A 66 9.23 19.01 0.92
C LEU A 66 7.79 18.57 1.20
N ALA A 67 7.55 17.99 2.38
CA ALA A 67 6.19 17.62 2.78
C ALA A 67 5.26 18.85 2.80
N GLU A 68 5.72 19.97 3.35
CA GLU A 68 4.97 21.23 3.39
C GLU A 68 4.70 21.80 1.98
N SER A 69 5.70 21.81 1.09
CA SER A 69 5.52 22.30 -0.29
C SER A 69 4.52 21.47 -1.09
N LEU A 70 4.48 20.16 -0.83
CA LEU A 70 3.52 19.23 -1.42
C LEU A 70 2.18 19.18 -0.67
N ARG A 71 2.02 19.95 0.41
CA ARG A 71 0.84 19.98 1.30
C ARG A 71 0.53 18.62 1.95
N VAL A 72 1.56 17.87 2.31
CA VAL A 72 1.49 16.61 3.07
C VAL A 72 1.47 16.91 4.57
N THR A 73 0.27 16.88 5.16
CA THR A 73 0.04 17.28 6.55
C THR A 73 0.13 16.14 7.56
N SER A 74 -0.07 14.89 7.14
CA SER A 74 -0.08 13.71 7.99
C SER A 74 0.67 12.53 7.36
N SER A 75 1.00 11.54 8.18
CA SER A 75 1.55 10.25 7.74
C SER A 75 0.60 9.11 8.15
N PRO A 76 0.43 8.07 7.33
CA PRO A 76 0.96 7.98 5.96
C PRO A 76 0.16 8.89 5.01
N THR A 77 0.84 9.40 3.98
CA THR A 77 0.19 10.02 2.81
C THR A 77 0.82 9.44 1.55
N VAL A 78 -0.02 8.97 0.63
CA VAL A 78 0.42 8.40 -0.65
C VAL A 78 0.03 9.35 -1.79
N LEU A 79 1.02 9.63 -2.65
CA LEU A 79 0.86 10.44 -3.85
C LEU A 79 1.22 9.62 -5.09
N PHE A 80 0.52 9.86 -6.20
CA PHE A 80 0.74 9.19 -7.48
C PHE A 80 1.25 10.21 -8.50
N TYR A 81 2.37 9.91 -9.15
CA TYR A 81 3.00 10.77 -10.16
C TYR A 81 3.11 10.02 -11.48
N GLN A 82 2.78 10.70 -12.57
CA GLN A 82 2.98 10.24 -13.93
C GLN A 82 3.67 11.35 -14.73
N ASN A 83 4.90 11.09 -15.20
CA ASN A 83 5.70 12.05 -15.97
C ASN A 83 5.81 13.41 -15.26
N GLY A 84 6.12 13.35 -13.97
CA GLY A 84 6.29 14.53 -13.10
C GLY A 84 5.02 15.28 -12.72
N ARG A 85 3.85 14.83 -13.14
CA ARG A 85 2.56 15.41 -12.71
C ARG A 85 1.88 14.51 -11.70
N GLU A 86 1.41 15.10 -10.61
CA GLU A 86 0.56 14.39 -9.66
C GLU A 86 -0.80 14.08 -10.29
N ILE A 87 -1.28 12.85 -10.13
CA ILE A 87 -2.55 12.37 -10.68
C ILE A 87 -3.38 11.63 -9.62
N GLY A 88 -4.66 11.44 -9.90
CA GLY A 88 -5.56 10.67 -9.05
C GLY A 88 -5.86 11.34 -7.71
N THR A 89 -6.31 10.52 -6.75
CA THR A 89 -6.69 10.98 -5.42
C THR A 89 -5.54 10.78 -4.44
N ARG A 90 -5.23 11.82 -3.65
CA ARG A 90 -4.30 11.70 -2.52
C ARG A 90 -4.90 10.83 -1.44
N LEU A 91 -4.14 9.85 -0.96
CA LEU A 91 -4.59 8.93 0.09
C LEU A 91 -3.89 9.31 1.39
N SER A 92 -4.62 9.33 2.51
CA SER A 92 -4.05 9.63 3.82
C SER A 92 -4.77 8.91 4.94
N GLY A 93 -4.09 8.66 6.06
CA GLY A 93 -4.67 7.97 7.21
C GLY A 93 -4.88 6.47 6.98
N SER A 94 -6.11 5.98 7.13
CA SER A 94 -6.45 4.55 7.02
C SER A 94 -6.62 4.11 5.57
N ILE A 95 -5.50 3.99 4.86
CA ILE A 95 -5.47 3.66 3.42
C ILE A 95 -5.76 2.16 3.20
N LYS A 96 -6.76 1.85 2.37
CA LYS A 96 -7.13 0.50 1.96
C LYS A 96 -6.30 0.02 0.76
N ARG A 97 -6.19 -1.29 0.62
CA ARG A 97 -5.52 -1.91 -0.54
C ARG A 97 -6.24 -1.57 -1.85
N SER A 98 -7.57 -1.50 -1.84
CA SER A 98 -8.38 -1.13 -3.01
C SER A 98 -8.04 0.27 -3.51
N GLU A 99 -7.86 1.24 -2.61
CA GLU A 99 -7.53 2.62 -2.98
C GLU A 99 -6.16 2.72 -3.66
N LEU A 100 -5.18 1.94 -3.20
CA LEU A 100 -3.87 1.85 -3.87
C LEU A 100 -4.01 1.25 -5.27
N LEU A 101 -4.82 0.20 -5.42
CA LEU A 101 -5.09 -0.43 -6.72
C LEU A 101 -5.81 0.51 -7.68
N ASP A 102 -6.76 1.31 -7.19
CA ASP A 102 -7.45 2.31 -7.98
C ASP A 102 -6.48 3.37 -8.51
N GLY A 103 -5.54 3.83 -7.68
CA GLY A 103 -4.46 4.73 -8.10
C GLY A 103 -3.54 4.11 -9.15
N ILE A 104 -3.09 2.87 -8.92
CA ILE A 104 -2.24 2.11 -9.87
C ILE A 104 -2.94 1.91 -11.21
N LYS A 105 -4.25 1.64 -11.20
CA LYS A 105 -5.06 1.45 -12.41
C LYS A 105 -5.08 2.69 -13.31
N LEU A 106 -4.96 3.89 -12.75
CA LEU A 106 -4.85 5.13 -13.53
C LEU A 106 -3.48 5.29 -14.20
N MET A 107 -2.44 4.60 -13.70
CA MET A 107 -1.07 4.75 -14.17
C MET A 107 -0.70 3.80 -15.31
N LEU A 108 -1.46 2.71 -15.49
CA LEU A 108 -1.14 1.63 -16.43
C LEU A 108 -2.27 1.38 -17.44
N PRO A 109 -1.94 0.90 -18.66
CA PRO A 109 -2.93 0.35 -19.56
C PRO A 109 -3.69 -0.82 -18.92
N LYS A 110 -4.98 -0.95 -19.24
CA LYS A 110 -5.86 -1.95 -18.63
C LYS A 110 -5.33 -3.37 -18.81
N GLU A 111 -4.83 -3.69 -20.01
CA GLU A 111 -4.33 -5.01 -20.35
C GLU A 111 -3.11 -5.38 -19.49
N ARG A 112 -2.21 -4.41 -19.26
CA ARG A 112 -1.02 -4.61 -18.43
C ARG A 112 -1.39 -4.79 -16.97
N PHE A 113 -2.33 -3.98 -16.48
CA PHE A 113 -2.82 -4.09 -15.11
C PHE A 113 -3.46 -5.46 -14.82
N ASP A 114 -4.34 -5.93 -15.71
CA ASP A 114 -5.01 -7.22 -15.56
C ASP A 114 -4.02 -8.40 -15.63
N GLN A 115 -3.01 -8.31 -16.51
CA GLN A 115 -1.92 -9.29 -16.58
C GLN A 115 -1.14 -9.38 -15.26
N LEU A 116 -0.74 -8.24 -14.68
CA LEU A 116 0.02 -8.22 -13.43
C LEU A 116 -0.80 -8.79 -12.26
N LEU A 117 -2.10 -8.48 -12.20
CA LEU A 117 -2.99 -9.06 -11.20
C LEU A 117 -3.16 -10.58 -11.36
N SER A 118 -3.16 -11.09 -12.59
CA SER A 118 -3.27 -12.54 -12.84
C SER A 118 -2.05 -13.35 -12.33
N THR A 119 -0.91 -12.68 -12.14
CA THR A 119 0.30 -13.29 -11.54
C THR A 119 0.10 -13.62 -10.05
N ILE A 120 -0.86 -12.97 -9.38
CA ILE A 120 -1.23 -13.30 -8.01
C ILE A 120 -1.88 -14.68 -8.01
N GLN A 121 -1.12 -15.72 -7.66
CA GLN A 121 -1.65 -17.07 -7.58
C GLN A 121 -2.66 -17.17 -6.43
N PRO A 122 -3.95 -17.42 -6.71
CA PRO A 122 -4.92 -17.64 -5.66
C PRO A 122 -4.57 -18.94 -4.91
N VAL A 123 -4.32 -18.82 -3.60
CA VAL A 123 -4.11 -19.99 -2.74
C VAL A 123 -5.47 -20.47 -2.26
N THR A 124 -5.81 -21.72 -2.56
CA THR A 124 -6.99 -22.37 -1.98
C THR A 124 -6.57 -23.06 -0.69
N THR A 125 -7.28 -22.78 0.40
CA THR A 125 -7.09 -23.46 1.69
C THR A 125 -8.43 -23.94 2.20
N TYR A 126 -8.43 -25.13 2.80
CA TYR A 126 -9.61 -25.71 3.43
C TYR A 126 -9.65 -25.29 4.90
N THR A 127 -10.81 -24.87 5.37
CA THR A 127 -11.06 -24.43 6.74
C THR A 127 -12.42 -24.97 7.18
N ASP A 128 -12.61 -25.25 8.46
CA ASP A 128 -13.91 -25.70 8.98
C ASP A 128 -14.87 -24.52 9.11
N ILE A 129 -14.34 -23.34 9.49
CA ILE A 129 -15.11 -22.10 9.63
C ILE A 129 -14.35 -20.93 8.99
N LEU A 130 -15.09 -20.11 8.24
CA LEU A 130 -14.68 -18.78 7.75
C LEU A 130 -15.53 -17.71 8.45
N ILE A 131 -14.88 -16.75 9.11
CA ILE A 131 -15.52 -15.61 9.77
C ILE A 131 -15.18 -14.34 8.98
N ILE A 132 -16.20 -13.57 8.59
CA ILE A 132 -16.03 -12.31 7.87
C ILE A 132 -16.21 -11.15 8.85
N GLY A 133 -15.16 -10.33 8.99
CA GLY A 133 -15.06 -9.19 9.90
C GLY A 133 -14.26 -9.53 11.16
N ALA A 134 -13.19 -8.77 11.43
CA ALA A 134 -12.32 -8.94 12.60
C ALA A 134 -12.63 -7.95 13.74
N GLY A 135 -13.87 -7.50 13.84
CA GLY A 135 -14.36 -6.72 14.98
C GLY A 135 -14.59 -7.58 16.24
N PRO A 136 -15.13 -6.99 17.33
CA PRO A 136 -15.34 -7.69 18.60
C PRO A 136 -16.15 -8.99 18.47
N ALA A 137 -17.20 -8.98 17.65
CA ALA A 137 -18.03 -10.16 17.41
C ALA A 137 -17.29 -11.27 16.66
N GLY A 138 -16.58 -10.92 15.58
CA GLY A 138 -15.83 -11.88 14.78
C GLY A 138 -14.65 -12.50 15.52
N LEU A 139 -13.92 -11.68 16.28
CA LEU A 139 -12.83 -12.17 17.15
C LEU A 139 -13.36 -13.10 18.25
N THR A 140 -14.49 -12.75 18.85
CA THR A 140 -15.14 -13.61 19.86
C THR A 140 -15.53 -14.95 19.26
N ALA A 141 -16.22 -14.95 18.10
CA ALA A 141 -16.56 -16.17 17.39
C ALA A 141 -15.32 -17.00 17.03
N GLY A 142 -14.23 -16.34 16.62
CA GLY A 142 -12.96 -16.98 16.33
C GLY A 142 -12.32 -17.67 17.53
N ILE A 143 -12.36 -17.06 18.72
CA ILE A 143 -11.86 -17.66 19.96
C ILE A 143 -12.61 -18.96 20.27
N TYR A 144 -13.95 -18.94 20.22
CA TYR A 144 -14.75 -20.14 20.49
C TYR A 144 -14.55 -21.24 19.43
N ALA A 145 -14.47 -20.88 18.15
CA ALA A 145 -14.19 -21.83 17.08
C ALA A 145 -12.81 -22.49 17.25
N ALA A 146 -11.79 -21.71 17.64
CA ALA A 146 -10.47 -22.23 17.96
C ALA A 146 -10.47 -23.16 19.20
N GLN A 147 -11.24 -22.82 20.25
CA GLN A 147 -11.42 -23.68 21.42
C GLN A 147 -12.08 -25.02 21.05
N ALA A 148 -12.99 -25.02 20.09
CA ALA A 148 -13.60 -26.22 19.51
C ALA A 148 -12.64 -27.00 18.59
N ARG A 149 -11.37 -26.58 18.46
CA ARG A 149 -10.35 -27.15 17.57
C ARG A 149 -10.72 -27.14 16.09
N LEU A 150 -11.55 -26.18 15.69
CA LEU A 150 -11.89 -25.96 14.29
C LEU A 150 -10.78 -25.15 13.62
N LYS A 151 -10.38 -25.56 12.42
CA LYS A 151 -9.53 -24.75 11.55
C LYS A 151 -10.34 -23.53 11.15
N THR A 152 -9.96 -22.39 11.72
CA THR A 152 -10.74 -21.15 11.63
C THR A 152 -9.91 -20.08 10.92
N ILE A 153 -10.51 -19.45 9.91
CA ILE A 153 -9.94 -18.28 9.24
C ILE A 153 -10.86 -17.09 9.53
N ILE A 154 -10.27 -15.97 9.98
CA ILE A 154 -10.95 -14.69 10.12
C ILE A 154 -10.42 -13.78 9.03
N VAL A 155 -11.32 -13.25 8.19
CA VAL A 155 -10.97 -12.30 7.12
C VAL A 155 -11.59 -10.96 7.47
N ASP A 156 -10.76 -9.93 7.54
CA ASP A 156 -11.21 -8.54 7.66
C ASP A 156 -11.15 -7.85 6.30
N THR A 157 -12.14 -7.00 6.01
CA THR A 157 -12.31 -6.33 4.70
C THR A 157 -12.08 -4.83 4.79
#